data_AF-A0A2M8DS15-F1
#
_entry.id   AF-A0A2M8DS15-F1
#
_cell.length_a   1.000
_cell.length_b   1.000
_cell.length_c   1.000
_cell.angle_alpha   90.00
_cell.angle_beta   90.00
_cell.angle_gamma   90.00
#
_symmetry.space_group_name_H-M   'P 1'
#
loop_
_entity.id
_entity.type
_entity.pdbx_description
1 polymer ?
#
loop_
_entity_poly.entity_id
_entity_poly.type
_entity_poly.pdbx_seq_one_letter_code
_entity_poly.pdbx_strand_id
1 'polypeptide(L)'
;MKSTLITWKDKWNYKLQISNPENRGITRRLQKLIKNPTQDIYGVQDLKKTEKEIVLINLLLDEYNKVLKWLNCKSLNIPIANIHIISEYEYNRKIRIRNGNKNSAGNYSYGHCYLTRGDKKFLNISAHELAHITGLITIDSVITKTILHASLRIGISRRVGNYCWQYNGLNEALTEVIGQEIVSRALKTRRVPSIYLTDEINVTAYPAHVCILKHLIKRAISPSCSLESIKKALVRSYITGNDKYLKCIIPNERVAIAMKLMGTDSYAALATAHILGNRKLITRIEKI
;
A
#
# COMPACT_ATOMS: atom_id res chain seq x y z
N MET A 1 21.51 -34.91 11.49
CA MET A 1 20.42 -34.05 12.03
C MET A 1 19.32 -33.96 10.99
N LYS A 2 18.12 -34.49 11.25
CA LYS A 2 16.96 -34.32 10.36
C LYS A 2 16.48 -32.88 10.50
N SER A 3 16.48 -32.10 9.42
CA SER A 3 15.89 -30.77 9.45
C SER A 3 14.40 -30.92 9.73
N THR A 4 13.94 -30.36 10.85
CA THR A 4 12.52 -30.30 11.16
C THR A 4 11.88 -29.40 10.12
N LEU A 5 11.20 -30.00 9.14
CA LEU A 5 10.35 -29.29 8.17
C LEU A 5 9.32 -28.49 8.97
N ILE A 6 9.55 -27.19 9.11
CA ILE A 6 8.60 -26.24 9.71
C ILE A 6 7.31 -26.33 8.88
N THR A 7 6.25 -26.84 9.47
CA THR A 7 4.99 -27.05 8.74
C THR A 7 4.30 -25.72 8.47
N TRP A 8 3.40 -25.70 7.50
CA TRP A 8 2.63 -24.52 7.09
C TRP A 8 1.83 -23.88 8.24
N LYS A 9 1.44 -24.65 9.27
CA LYS A 9 0.76 -24.13 10.47
C LYS A 9 1.72 -23.35 11.37
N ASP A 10 2.99 -23.74 11.39
CA ASP A 10 4.01 -23.18 12.30
C ASP A 10 4.55 -21.83 11.79
N LYS A 11 4.62 -21.64 10.46
CA LYS A 11 4.97 -20.34 9.84
C LYS A 11 3.87 -19.29 9.98
N TRP A 12 2.65 -19.74 10.24
CA TRP A 12 1.43 -18.95 10.22
C TRP A 12 0.86 -18.78 11.64
N ASN A 13 1.73 -18.57 12.63
CA ASN A 13 1.33 -18.34 14.02
C ASN A 13 0.75 -16.92 14.25
N TYR A 14 -0.01 -16.43 13.27
CA TYR A 14 -0.98 -15.37 13.44
C TYR A 14 -2.31 -16.07 13.73
N LYS A 15 -2.64 -16.28 15.01
CA LYS A 15 -4.06 -16.33 15.38
C LYS A 15 -4.60 -14.93 15.09
N LEU A 16 -5.09 -14.71 13.88
CA LEU A 16 -5.91 -13.55 13.56
C LEU A 16 -7.12 -13.67 14.48
N GLN A 17 -7.08 -13.02 15.65
CA GLN A 17 -8.20 -12.99 16.58
C GLN A 17 -9.26 -12.08 15.97
N ILE A 18 -10.09 -12.68 15.13
CA ILE A 18 -11.33 -12.11 14.60
C ILE A 18 -12.26 -12.00 15.80
N SER A 19 -12.47 -10.78 16.28
CA SER A 19 -13.23 -10.48 17.51
C SER A 19 -14.74 -10.70 17.40
N ASN A 20 -15.25 -11.25 16.28
CA ASN A 20 -16.68 -11.53 16.18
C ASN A 20 -17.03 -12.69 15.21
N PRO A 21 -17.45 -13.87 15.71
CA PRO A 21 -17.69 -15.08 14.90
C PRO A 21 -19.00 -15.09 14.08
N GLU A 22 -19.87 -14.08 14.22
CA GLU A 22 -21.21 -14.10 13.63
C GLU A 22 -21.26 -13.85 12.11
N ASN A 23 -20.18 -13.35 11.50
CA ASN A 23 -20.17 -12.98 10.08
C ASN A 23 -19.64 -14.11 9.16
N ARG A 24 -20.27 -15.29 9.21
CA ARG A 24 -19.81 -16.54 8.55
C ARG A 24 -19.49 -16.40 7.05
N GLY A 25 -20.14 -15.50 6.30
CA GLY A 25 -19.93 -15.30 4.86
C GLY A 25 -18.63 -14.57 4.48
N ILE A 26 -18.31 -13.47 5.17
CA ILE A 26 -17.06 -12.70 4.99
C ILE A 26 -15.88 -13.50 5.55
N THR A 27 -16.07 -14.15 6.69
CA THR A 27 -15.10 -15.06 7.31
C THR A 27 -14.77 -16.23 6.40
N ARG A 28 -15.74 -16.85 5.69
CA ARG A 28 -15.45 -17.92 4.71
C ARG A 28 -14.64 -17.43 3.52
N ARG A 29 -14.91 -16.24 2.97
CA ARG A 29 -14.18 -15.72 1.79
C ARG A 29 -12.75 -15.30 2.13
N LEU A 30 -12.57 -14.65 3.28
CA LEU A 30 -11.25 -14.33 3.84
C LEU A 30 -10.51 -15.58 4.25
N GLN A 31 -11.12 -16.50 5.01
CA GLN A 31 -10.54 -17.81 5.31
C GLN A 31 -10.22 -18.59 4.04
N LYS A 32 -10.99 -18.48 2.96
CA LYS A 32 -10.68 -19.15 1.67
C LYS A 32 -9.51 -18.46 0.95
N LEU A 33 -9.39 -17.14 1.00
CA LEU A 33 -8.21 -16.40 0.48
C LEU A 33 -6.94 -16.66 1.29
N ILE A 34 -7.10 -16.80 2.60
CA ILE A 34 -6.08 -17.15 3.59
C ILE A 34 -5.68 -18.63 3.52
N LYS A 35 -6.65 -19.54 3.32
CA LYS A 35 -6.45 -21.01 3.25
C LYS A 35 -6.09 -21.50 1.86
N ASN A 36 -6.47 -20.78 0.80
CA ASN A 36 -5.97 -20.96 -0.57
C ASN A 36 -5.14 -19.74 -0.98
N PRO A 37 -4.05 -19.47 -0.25
CA PRO A 37 -3.12 -18.52 -0.78
C PRO A 37 -2.54 -19.19 -2.03
N THR A 38 -2.58 -18.49 -3.17
CA THR A 38 -2.23 -19.08 -4.48
C THR A 38 -0.93 -19.88 -4.34
N GLN A 39 -0.90 -21.14 -4.81
CA GLN A 39 0.27 -22.03 -4.69
C GLN A 39 1.59 -21.34 -5.10
N ASP A 40 1.49 -20.34 -5.98
CA ASP A 40 2.57 -19.48 -6.48
C ASP A 40 3.24 -18.58 -5.42
N ILE A 41 2.54 -18.18 -4.34
CA ILE A 41 3.06 -17.37 -3.20
C ILE A 41 4.03 -18.18 -2.33
N TYR A 42 3.91 -19.52 -2.34
CA TYR A 42 4.64 -20.46 -1.46
C TYR A 42 5.81 -21.16 -2.13
N GLY A 43 5.86 -21.11 -3.46
CA GLY A 43 6.98 -21.64 -4.23
C GLY A 43 8.16 -20.68 -4.34
N VAL A 44 8.07 -19.49 -3.75
CA VAL A 44 9.07 -18.43 -3.89
C VAL A 44 10.35 -18.81 -3.14
N GLN A 45 11.49 -18.69 -3.82
CA GLN A 45 12.81 -18.92 -3.24
C GLN A 45 13.30 -17.68 -2.50
N ASP A 46 13.07 -17.68 -1.19
CA ASP A 46 13.57 -16.65 -0.28
C ASP A 46 15.09 -16.71 -0.17
N LEU A 47 15.72 -15.55 -0.34
CA LEU A 47 17.07 -15.31 0.09
C LEU A 47 17.09 -15.14 1.61
N LYS A 48 18.14 -15.65 2.25
CA LYS A 48 18.39 -15.37 3.67
C LYS A 48 18.57 -13.87 3.85
N LYS A 49 17.77 -13.26 4.72
CA LYS A 49 17.88 -11.85 5.09
C LYS A 49 19.24 -11.57 5.72
N THR A 50 19.87 -10.46 5.34
CA THR A 50 21.07 -9.96 6.01
C THR A 50 20.71 -9.23 7.30
N GLU A 51 21.67 -9.04 8.20
CA GLU A 51 21.48 -8.26 9.41
C GLU A 51 21.02 -6.82 9.10
N LYS A 52 21.59 -6.20 8.05
CA LYS A 52 21.21 -4.85 7.62
C LYS A 52 19.77 -4.78 7.13
N GLU A 53 19.31 -5.79 6.39
CA GLU A 53 17.91 -5.89 5.95
C GLU A 53 16.96 -6.06 7.14
N ILE A 54 17.33 -6.90 8.11
CA ILE A 54 16.54 -7.10 9.34
C ILE A 54 16.41 -5.80 10.13
N VAL A 55 17.53 -5.08 10.32
CA VAL A 55 17.56 -3.77 10.99
C VAL A 55 16.68 -2.77 10.25
N LEU A 56 16.81 -2.67 8.93
CA LEU A 56 16.01 -1.75 8.12
C LEU A 56 14.52 -2.10 8.20
N ILE A 57 14.15 -3.35 8.00
CA ILE A 57 12.76 -3.81 8.01
C ILE A 57 12.11 -3.52 9.36
N ASN A 58 12.77 -3.86 10.47
CA ASN A 58 12.25 -3.59 11.81
C ASN A 58 12.08 -2.08 12.05
N LEU A 59 13.06 -1.27 11.63
CA LEU A 59 12.94 0.18 11.71
C LEU A 59 11.73 0.71 10.93
N LEU A 60 11.51 0.23 9.70
CA LEU A 60 10.37 0.65 8.88
C LEU A 60 9.04 0.20 9.49
N LEU A 61 8.96 -1.01 10.06
CA LEU A 61 7.78 -1.50 10.77
C LEU A 61 7.45 -0.67 12.02
N ASP A 62 8.48 -0.27 12.77
CA ASP A 62 8.33 0.62 13.94
C ASP A 62 7.79 1.99 13.52
N GLU A 63 8.38 2.59 12.49
CA GLU A 63 7.95 3.90 11.97
C GLU A 63 6.56 3.84 11.33
N TYR A 64 6.26 2.75 10.62
CA TYR A 64 4.91 2.47 10.12
C TYR A 64 3.86 2.48 11.25
N ASN A 65 4.14 1.81 12.36
CA ASN A 65 3.24 1.80 13.51
C ASN A 65 3.07 3.19 14.15
N LYS A 66 4.10 4.04 14.13
CA LYS A 66 3.98 5.45 14.56
C LYS A 66 3.13 6.27 13.59
N VAL A 67 3.25 6.04 12.29
CA VAL A 67 2.38 6.65 11.27
C VAL A 67 0.92 6.23 11.50
N LEU A 68 0.65 4.94 11.75
CA LEU A 68 -0.70 4.48 12.10
C LEU A 68 -1.27 5.16 13.33
N LYS A 69 -0.48 5.31 14.40
CA LYS A 69 -0.89 6.05 15.61
C LYS A 69 -1.20 7.52 15.30
N TRP A 70 -0.37 8.18 14.49
CA TRP A 70 -0.60 9.56 14.04
C TRP A 70 -1.88 9.71 13.20
N LEU A 71 -2.30 8.64 12.50
CA LEU A 71 -3.57 8.56 11.76
C LEU A 71 -4.77 8.13 12.63
N ASN A 72 -4.55 7.92 13.93
CA ASN A 72 -5.54 7.36 14.86
C ASN A 72 -6.07 5.99 14.40
N CYS A 73 -5.15 5.12 13.95
CA CYS A 73 -5.40 3.75 13.55
C CYS A 73 -4.68 2.77 14.49
N LYS A 74 -5.22 1.55 14.58
CA LYS A 74 -4.63 0.48 15.39
C LYS A 74 -3.27 0.07 14.80
N SER A 75 -2.28 -0.10 15.66
CA SER A 75 -0.97 -0.65 15.26
C SER A 75 -1.10 -2.10 14.79
N LEU A 76 -0.24 -2.51 13.86
CA LEU A 76 -0.17 -3.87 13.36
C LEU A 76 1.13 -4.53 13.84
N ASN A 77 1.01 -5.76 14.33
CA ASN A 77 2.16 -6.62 14.54
C ASN A 77 2.39 -7.46 13.28
N ILE A 78 3.38 -7.11 12.48
CA ILE A 78 3.71 -7.81 11.23
C ILE A 78 4.99 -8.62 11.49
N PRO A 79 4.93 -9.96 11.45
CA PRO A 79 6.13 -10.78 11.60
C PRO A 79 7.10 -10.53 10.46
N ILE A 80 8.39 -10.40 10.76
CA ILE A 80 9.46 -10.28 9.74
C ILE A 80 9.49 -11.47 8.78
N ALA A 81 8.95 -12.62 9.19
CA ALA A 81 8.80 -13.81 8.36
C ALA A 81 7.86 -13.61 7.17
N ASN A 82 6.96 -12.61 7.22
CA ASN A 82 6.04 -12.27 6.13
C ASN A 82 6.64 -11.30 5.12
N ILE A 83 7.88 -10.85 5.35
CA ILE A 83 8.62 -9.98 4.44
C ILE A 83 9.65 -10.85 3.77
N HIS A 84 9.56 -11.02 2.47
CA HIS A 84 10.33 -11.95 1.66
C HIS A 84 11.38 -11.17 0.88
N ILE A 85 12.65 -11.53 1.05
CA ILE A 85 13.73 -10.97 0.24
C ILE A 85 14.04 -11.99 -0.84
N ILE A 86 13.94 -11.59 -2.10
CA ILE A 86 14.07 -12.51 -3.24
C ILE A 86 15.03 -11.96 -4.28
N SER A 87 15.52 -12.83 -5.16
CA SER A 87 16.33 -12.41 -6.29
C SER A 87 15.44 -11.74 -7.35
N GLU A 88 16.04 -10.88 -8.17
CA GLU A 88 15.32 -10.25 -9.29
C GLU A 88 14.77 -11.29 -10.28
N TYR A 89 15.54 -12.36 -10.52
CA TYR A 89 15.10 -13.49 -11.33
C TYR A 89 13.83 -14.13 -10.75
N GLU A 90 13.80 -14.42 -9.45
CA GLU A 90 12.65 -15.06 -8.80
C GLU A 90 11.43 -14.13 -8.77
N TYR A 91 11.66 -12.83 -8.51
CA TYR A 91 10.63 -11.79 -8.63
C TYR A 91 10.05 -11.80 -10.05
N ASN A 92 10.90 -11.75 -11.07
CA ASN A 92 10.47 -11.73 -12.47
C ASN A 92 9.72 -13.01 -12.88
N ARG A 93 10.13 -14.17 -12.37
CA ARG A 93 9.54 -15.47 -12.75
C ARG A 93 8.21 -15.75 -12.07
N LYS A 94 8.05 -15.42 -10.79
CA LYS A 94 6.89 -15.86 -9.99
C LYS A 94 5.98 -14.74 -9.53
N ILE A 95 6.51 -13.53 -9.40
CA ILE A 95 5.79 -12.37 -8.84
C ILE A 95 5.35 -11.41 -9.96
N ARG A 96 6.26 -11.05 -10.88
CA ARG A 96 6.04 -10.03 -11.93
C ARG A 96 5.07 -10.47 -13.04
N ILE A 97 5.04 -11.75 -13.40
CA ILE A 97 4.32 -12.23 -14.60
C ILE A 97 2.80 -12.04 -14.54
N ARG A 98 2.21 -11.79 -13.36
CA ARG A 98 0.74 -11.72 -13.25
C ARG A 98 0.10 -10.34 -13.23
N ASN A 99 0.78 -9.22 -12.92
CA ASN A 99 0.06 -7.98 -12.54
C ASN A 99 0.73 -6.61 -12.82
N GLY A 100 1.58 -6.48 -13.83
CA GLY A 100 1.90 -5.17 -14.41
C GLY A 100 3.26 -4.56 -14.06
N ASN A 101 3.56 -3.50 -14.83
CA ASN A 101 4.75 -2.64 -14.92
C ASN A 101 6.14 -3.28 -14.76
N LYS A 102 6.93 -3.19 -15.84
CA LYS A 102 8.34 -3.64 -15.94
C LYS A 102 9.30 -3.03 -14.90
N ASN A 103 8.84 -2.04 -14.11
CA ASN A 103 9.67 -1.21 -13.24
C ASN A 103 9.35 -1.35 -11.74
N SER A 104 8.50 -2.31 -11.32
CA SER A 104 8.32 -2.58 -9.89
C SER A 104 9.31 -3.63 -9.40
N ALA A 105 10.01 -3.36 -8.29
CA ALA A 105 10.87 -4.33 -7.59
C ALA A 105 10.28 -4.77 -6.23
N GLY A 106 9.00 -4.48 -5.99
CA GLY A 106 8.25 -4.85 -4.80
C GLY A 106 6.84 -5.32 -5.15
N ASN A 107 6.26 -6.16 -4.29
CA ASN A 107 4.85 -6.55 -4.40
C ASN A 107 4.30 -6.95 -3.04
N TYR A 108 3.07 -6.55 -2.74
CA TYR A 108 2.34 -6.99 -1.57
C TYR A 108 1.10 -7.79 -1.95
N SER A 109 0.95 -8.96 -1.32
CA SER A 109 -0.18 -9.84 -1.54
C SER A 109 -0.54 -10.63 -0.29
N TYR A 110 -1.79 -10.53 0.15
CA TYR A 110 -2.38 -11.36 1.22
C TYR A 110 -1.57 -11.41 2.52
N GLY A 111 -1.01 -10.29 2.98
CA GLY A 111 -0.20 -10.27 4.21
C GLY A 111 1.27 -10.60 4.01
N HIS A 112 1.69 -10.87 2.77
CA HIS A 112 3.08 -11.12 2.38
C HIS A 112 3.61 -9.93 1.57
N CYS A 113 4.80 -9.45 1.96
CA CYS A 113 5.53 -8.40 1.27
C CYS A 113 6.74 -9.04 0.58
N TYR A 114 6.92 -8.81 -0.72
CA TYR A 114 8.03 -9.34 -1.51
C TYR A 114 8.90 -8.19 -1.97
N LEU A 115 10.20 -8.27 -1.68
CA LEU A 115 11.17 -7.24 -1.96
C LEU A 115 12.36 -7.85 -2.71
N THR A 116 12.76 -7.21 -3.80
CA THR A 116 13.92 -7.64 -4.57
C THR A 116 15.21 -7.11 -3.95
N ARG A 117 16.19 -7.98 -3.69
CA ARG A 117 17.51 -7.56 -3.19
C ARG A 117 18.28 -6.79 -4.27
N GLY A 118 18.99 -5.74 -3.86
CA GLY A 118 19.93 -5.01 -4.71
C GLY A 118 19.33 -3.83 -5.47
N ASP A 119 18.04 -3.54 -5.27
CA ASP A 119 17.44 -2.33 -5.83
C ASP A 119 18.00 -1.07 -5.15
N LYS A 120 18.45 -0.08 -5.92
CA LYS A 120 18.96 1.20 -5.37
C LYS A 120 17.88 1.98 -4.61
N LYS A 121 16.61 1.67 -4.84
CA LYS A 121 15.43 2.26 -4.19
C LYS A 121 14.85 1.32 -3.13
N PHE A 122 15.61 0.33 -2.65
CA PHE A 122 15.15 -0.68 -1.69
C PHE A 122 14.45 -0.09 -0.47
N LEU A 123 14.96 1.03 0.08
CA LEU A 123 14.33 1.75 1.19
C LEU A 123 12.90 2.21 0.86
N ASN A 124 12.72 2.90 -0.26
CA ASN A 124 11.44 3.46 -0.69
C ASN A 124 10.46 2.35 -1.09
N ILE A 125 10.94 1.35 -1.82
CA ILE A 125 10.12 0.20 -2.23
C ILE A 125 9.66 -0.57 -0.99
N SER A 126 10.55 -0.82 -0.03
CA SER A 126 10.18 -1.45 1.23
C SER A 126 9.08 -0.67 1.95
N ALA A 127 9.23 0.65 2.09
CA ALA A 127 8.23 1.47 2.74
C ALA A 127 6.88 1.51 1.98
N HIS A 128 6.92 1.54 0.65
CA HIS A 128 5.73 1.48 -0.21
C HIS A 128 4.99 0.15 -0.01
N GLU A 129 5.68 -0.98 -0.14
CA GLU A 129 5.06 -2.30 0.04
C GLU A 129 4.57 -2.54 1.48
N LEU A 130 5.28 -2.00 2.48
CA LEU A 130 4.82 -2.02 3.86
C LEU A 130 3.56 -1.15 4.04
N ALA A 131 3.44 -0.03 3.34
CA ALA A 131 2.25 0.81 3.39
C ALA A 131 1.01 0.09 2.81
N HIS A 132 1.17 -0.83 1.86
CA HIS A 132 0.06 -1.70 1.41
C HIS A 132 -0.48 -2.60 2.53
N ILE A 133 0.30 -2.88 3.58
CA ILE A 133 -0.16 -3.68 4.73
C ILE A 133 -1.33 -3.00 5.46
N THR A 134 -1.50 -1.69 5.30
CA THR A 134 -2.68 -0.98 5.82
C THR A 134 -4.01 -1.58 5.35
N GLY A 135 -4.03 -2.26 4.19
CA GLY A 135 -5.21 -3.00 3.73
C GLY A 135 -5.68 -4.08 4.70
N LEU A 136 -4.80 -4.63 5.56
CA LEU A 136 -5.20 -5.54 6.63
C LEU A 136 -6.07 -4.86 7.70
N ILE A 137 -5.86 -3.57 7.97
CA ILE A 137 -6.71 -2.80 8.90
C ILE A 137 -8.10 -2.60 8.28
N THR A 138 -8.16 -2.34 6.96
CA THR A 138 -9.43 -2.25 6.22
C THR A 138 -10.21 -3.56 6.33
N ILE A 139 -9.52 -4.70 6.23
CA ILE A 139 -10.10 -6.03 6.39
C ILE A 139 -10.62 -6.23 7.82
N ASP A 140 -9.82 -5.95 8.86
CA ASP A 140 -10.21 -6.06 10.27
C ASP A 140 -11.44 -5.19 10.61
N SER A 141 -11.48 -4.00 10.04
CA SER A 141 -12.56 -3.04 10.28
C SER A 141 -13.86 -3.40 9.52
N VAL A 142 -13.77 -4.07 8.36
CA VAL A 142 -14.94 -4.69 7.71
C VAL A 142 -15.46 -5.89 8.51
N ILE A 143 -14.56 -6.72 9.04
CA ILE A 143 -14.91 -7.87 9.88
C ILE A 143 -15.67 -7.42 11.12
N THR A 144 -15.18 -6.38 11.80
CA THR A 144 -15.77 -5.82 13.03
C THR A 144 -16.98 -4.92 12.78
N LYS A 145 -17.51 -4.87 11.54
CA LYS A 145 -18.67 -4.07 11.12
C LYS A 145 -18.52 -2.56 11.37
N THR A 146 -17.29 -2.05 11.47
CA THR A 146 -17.02 -0.60 11.54
C THR A 146 -16.93 0.05 10.17
N ILE A 147 -16.92 -0.74 9.08
CA ILE A 147 -16.84 -0.26 7.69
C ILE A 147 -17.90 -0.93 6.82
N LEU A 148 -18.42 -0.17 5.85
CA LEU A 148 -19.45 -0.63 4.91
C LEU A 148 -18.91 -1.55 3.80
N HIS A 149 -17.73 -1.31 3.19
CA HIS A 149 -17.22 -2.14 2.07
C HIS A 149 -15.68 -2.16 1.96
N ALA A 150 -15.06 -3.34 1.84
CA ALA A 150 -13.65 -3.49 1.47
C ALA A 150 -13.51 -4.22 0.13
N SER A 151 -12.76 -3.64 -0.80
CA SER A 151 -12.22 -4.36 -1.94
C SER A 151 -11.00 -5.14 -1.48
N LEU A 152 -11.02 -6.47 -1.68
CA LEU A 152 -9.84 -7.30 -1.51
C LEU A 152 -8.93 -7.15 -2.75
N ARG A 153 -8.34 -5.95 -2.85
CA ARG A 153 -7.00 -5.63 -3.37
C ARG A 153 -6.59 -4.20 -2.95
N ILE A 154 -6.71 -3.92 -1.64
CA ILE A 154 -5.99 -2.88 -0.88
C ILE A 154 -6.41 -1.42 -1.18
N GLY A 155 -7.66 -1.03 -0.87
CA GLY A 155 -7.99 0.39 -0.75
C GLY A 155 -9.45 0.78 -0.95
N ILE A 156 -9.65 2.04 -1.33
CA ILE A 156 -10.97 2.67 -1.47
C ILE A 156 -11.76 1.97 -2.57
N SER A 157 -12.98 1.57 -2.23
CA SER A 157 -13.98 1.17 -3.20
C SER A 157 -15.34 1.77 -2.89
N ARG A 158 -16.04 2.25 -3.92
CA ARG A 158 -17.40 2.77 -3.80
C ARG A 158 -18.39 1.79 -4.43
N ARG A 159 -19.39 1.36 -3.66
CA ARG A 159 -20.48 0.54 -4.21
C ARG A 159 -21.63 1.45 -4.66
N VAL A 160 -22.08 1.26 -5.89
CA VAL A 160 -23.28 1.92 -6.44
C VAL A 160 -24.17 0.83 -7.03
N GLY A 161 -25.22 0.46 -6.30
CA GLY A 161 -26.05 -0.71 -6.62
C GLY A 161 -25.24 -2.02 -6.60
N ASN A 162 -25.23 -2.73 -7.73
CA ASN A 162 -24.47 -3.98 -7.90
C ASN A 162 -23.02 -3.77 -8.34
N TYR A 163 -22.60 -2.54 -8.63
CA TYR A 163 -21.26 -2.24 -9.10
C TYR A 163 -20.32 -1.85 -7.94
N CYS A 164 -19.11 -2.39 -7.96
CA CYS A 164 -18.02 -2.02 -7.05
C CYS A 164 -16.95 -1.29 -7.86
N TRP A 165 -16.73 -0.01 -7.56
CA TRP A 165 -15.72 0.81 -8.22
C TRP A 165 -14.44 0.82 -7.41
N GLN A 166 -13.29 0.59 -8.06
CA GLN A 166 -11.97 0.59 -7.43
C GLN A 166 -11.16 1.82 -7.91
N TYR A 167 -10.49 2.50 -6.98
CA TYR A 167 -9.66 3.67 -7.27
C TYR A 167 -8.17 3.31 -7.29
N ASN A 168 -7.76 2.42 -8.20
CA ASN A 168 -6.43 1.79 -8.16
C ASN A 168 -5.27 2.80 -8.15
N GLY A 169 -5.21 3.73 -9.10
CA GLY A 169 -4.15 4.73 -9.12
C GLY A 169 -4.15 5.68 -7.91
N LEU A 170 -5.33 5.94 -7.33
CA LEU A 170 -5.43 6.75 -6.10
C LEU A 170 -4.93 5.97 -4.88
N ASN A 171 -5.25 4.67 -4.82
CA ASN A 171 -4.76 3.78 -3.77
C ASN A 171 -3.22 3.73 -3.81
N GLU A 172 -2.62 3.56 -4.98
CA GLU A 172 -1.16 3.62 -5.14
C GLU A 172 -0.57 4.98 -4.72
N ALA A 173 -1.21 6.09 -5.10
CA ALA A 173 -0.77 7.42 -4.67
C ALA A 173 -0.84 7.62 -3.15
N LEU A 174 -1.86 7.06 -2.49
CA LEU A 174 -2.03 7.13 -1.04
C LEU A 174 -1.05 6.20 -0.32
N THR A 175 -0.84 4.98 -0.82
CA THR A 175 0.21 4.05 -0.36
C THR A 175 1.57 4.73 -0.41
N GLU A 176 1.90 5.38 -1.51
CA GLU A 176 3.17 6.08 -1.69
C GLU A 176 3.32 7.24 -0.69
N VAL A 177 2.26 8.01 -0.45
CA VAL A 177 2.26 9.08 0.55
C VAL A 177 2.52 8.54 1.97
N ILE A 178 1.96 7.37 2.31
CA ILE A 178 2.24 6.70 3.59
C ILE A 178 3.70 6.23 3.61
N GLY A 179 4.18 5.60 2.54
CA GLY A 179 5.56 5.15 2.38
C GLY A 179 6.57 6.28 2.60
N GLN A 180 6.34 7.45 2.00
CA GLN A 180 7.16 8.65 2.19
C GLN A 180 7.22 9.11 3.65
N GLU A 181 6.10 9.03 4.39
CA GLU A 181 6.08 9.38 5.81
C GLU A 181 6.90 8.39 6.65
N ILE A 182 6.82 7.09 6.33
CA ILE A 182 7.63 6.05 6.98
C ILE A 182 9.12 6.35 6.75
N VAL A 183 9.52 6.57 5.49
CA VAL A 183 10.92 6.87 5.12
C VAL A 183 11.40 8.15 5.80
N SER A 184 10.64 9.23 5.73
CA SER A 184 11.00 10.52 6.34
C SER A 184 11.26 10.37 7.85
N ARG A 185 10.44 9.60 8.55
CA ARG A 185 10.62 9.34 9.98
C ARG A 185 11.81 8.43 10.25
N ALA A 186 12.00 7.37 9.45
CA ALA A 186 13.13 6.46 9.58
C ALA A 186 14.46 7.20 9.41
N LEU A 187 14.57 8.09 8.43
CA LEU A 187 15.76 8.90 8.20
C LEU A 187 16.09 9.83 9.38
N LYS A 188 15.07 10.41 10.03
CA LYS A 188 15.26 11.25 11.23
C LYS A 188 15.87 10.49 12.41
N THR A 189 15.69 9.16 12.48
CA THR A 189 16.30 8.35 13.54
C THR A 189 17.80 8.15 13.36
N ARG A 190 18.35 8.38 12.16
CA ARG A 190 19.74 8.06 11.79
C ARG A 190 20.11 6.58 11.96
N ARG A 191 19.13 5.67 12.00
CA ARG A 191 19.32 4.21 12.14
C ARG A 191 19.21 3.45 10.82
N VAL A 192 18.91 4.13 9.71
CA VAL A 192 18.87 3.52 8.38
C VAL A 192 20.29 3.11 7.98
N PRO A 193 20.54 1.83 7.65
CA PRO A 193 21.87 1.40 7.21
C PRO A 193 22.32 2.17 5.96
N SER A 194 23.55 2.67 5.96
CA SER A 194 24.08 3.57 4.93
C SER A 194 24.02 3.01 3.50
N ILE A 195 24.10 1.69 3.33
CA ILE A 195 23.97 1.01 2.03
C ILE A 195 22.60 1.23 1.36
N TYR A 196 21.58 1.63 2.12
CA TYR A 196 20.24 1.92 1.61
C TYR A 196 19.93 3.42 1.53
N LEU A 197 20.89 4.28 1.87
CA LEU A 197 20.79 5.72 1.66
C LEU A 197 21.22 6.02 0.23
N THR A 198 20.35 6.64 -0.54
CA THR A 198 20.65 7.09 -1.89
C THR A 198 20.19 8.53 -2.08
N ASP A 199 20.78 9.25 -3.03
CA ASP A 199 20.33 10.60 -3.38
C ASP A 199 18.90 10.60 -3.98
N GLU A 200 18.41 9.42 -4.36
CA GLU A 200 17.07 9.15 -4.93
C GLU A 200 15.99 8.88 -3.88
N ILE A 201 16.18 9.25 -2.60
CA ILE A 201 15.20 9.04 -1.52
C ILE A 201 13.80 9.61 -1.84
N ASN A 202 13.67 10.58 -2.75
CA ASN A 202 12.38 11.13 -3.16
C ASN A 202 11.71 10.43 -4.36
N VAL A 203 12.30 9.36 -4.90
CA VAL A 203 11.75 8.65 -6.06
C VAL A 203 10.65 7.71 -5.61
N THR A 204 9.43 8.02 -6.06
CA THR A 204 8.21 7.26 -5.79
C THR A 204 7.97 6.18 -6.85
N ALA A 205 7.24 5.11 -6.53
CA ALA A 205 6.80 4.15 -7.54
C ALA A 205 5.74 4.74 -8.50
N TYR A 206 4.96 5.74 -8.03
CA TYR A 206 3.86 6.36 -8.78
C TYR A 206 3.91 7.90 -8.79
N PRO A 207 4.96 8.50 -9.39
CA PRO A 207 5.22 9.94 -9.29
C PRO A 207 4.13 10.80 -9.94
N ALA A 208 3.59 10.35 -11.07
CA ALA A 208 2.49 11.01 -11.76
C ALA A 208 1.21 11.01 -10.91
N HIS A 209 0.85 9.88 -10.31
CA HIS A 209 -0.34 9.74 -9.46
C HIS A 209 -0.23 10.56 -8.18
N VAL A 210 0.95 10.56 -7.54
CA VAL A 210 1.23 11.43 -6.38
C VAL A 210 1.11 12.91 -6.74
N CYS A 211 1.53 13.30 -7.95
CA CYS A 211 1.39 14.67 -8.44
C CYS A 211 -0.10 15.08 -8.53
N ILE A 212 -0.94 14.21 -9.08
CA ILE A 212 -2.39 14.40 -9.18
C ILE A 212 -3.01 14.51 -7.78
N LEU A 213 -2.69 13.59 -6.87
CA LEU A 213 -3.19 13.61 -5.50
C LEU A 213 -2.81 14.90 -4.78
N LYS A 214 -1.54 15.33 -4.86
CA LYS A 214 -1.08 16.61 -4.27
C LYS A 214 -1.82 17.81 -4.86
N HIS A 215 -2.11 17.79 -6.16
CA HIS A 215 -2.90 18.83 -6.81
C HIS A 215 -4.34 18.89 -6.26
N LEU A 216 -5.01 17.74 -6.15
CA LEU A 216 -6.38 17.65 -5.63
C LEU A 216 -6.46 18.08 -4.16
N ILE A 217 -5.53 17.64 -3.32
CA ILE A 217 -5.44 18.05 -1.92
C ILE A 217 -5.31 19.57 -1.83
N LYS A 218 -4.40 20.18 -2.61
CA LYS A 218 -4.19 21.63 -2.59
C LYS A 218 -5.45 22.41 -2.95
N ARG A 219 -6.28 21.90 -3.87
CA ARG A 219 -7.55 22.53 -4.25
C ARG A 219 -8.65 22.39 -3.20
N ALA A 220 -8.58 21.35 -2.37
CA ALA A 220 -9.56 21.10 -1.32
C ALA A 220 -9.26 21.84 -0.01
N ILE A 221 -8.11 22.51 0.10
CA ILE A 221 -7.77 23.35 1.25
C ILE A 221 -8.73 24.52 1.33
N SER A 222 -9.43 24.63 2.45
CA SER A 222 -10.26 25.77 2.84
C SER A 222 -9.61 26.53 3.99
N PRO A 223 -10.04 27.77 4.31
CA PRO A 223 -9.53 28.51 5.47
C PRO A 223 -9.65 27.77 6.81
N SER A 224 -10.59 26.82 6.90
CA SER A 224 -10.85 26.01 8.10
C SER A 224 -10.11 24.67 8.12
N CYS A 225 -9.31 24.32 7.10
CA CYS A 225 -8.66 23.01 7.02
C CYS A 225 -7.21 23.10 6.54
N SER A 226 -6.27 22.59 7.34
CA SER A 226 -4.85 22.56 6.96
C SER A 226 -4.56 21.42 5.96
N LEU A 227 -3.52 21.60 5.14
CA LEU A 227 -2.98 20.58 4.23
C LEU A 227 -2.79 19.21 4.93
N GLU A 228 -2.20 19.25 6.12
CA GLU A 228 -1.94 18.10 6.96
C GLU A 228 -3.24 17.40 7.40
N SER A 229 -4.27 18.17 7.74
CA SER A 229 -5.56 17.63 8.16
C SER A 229 -6.25 16.88 7.00
N ILE A 230 -6.21 17.44 5.79
CA ILE A 230 -6.78 16.79 4.60
C ILE A 230 -6.00 15.52 4.26
N LYS A 231 -4.66 15.58 4.31
CA LYS A 231 -3.78 14.42 4.07
C LYS A 231 -4.10 13.27 5.02
N LYS A 232 -4.12 13.54 6.33
CA LYS A 232 -4.49 12.56 7.37
C LYS A 232 -5.84 11.94 7.10
N ALA A 233 -6.81 12.77 6.75
CA ALA A 233 -8.18 12.34 6.57
C ALA A 233 -8.38 11.48 5.32
N LEU A 234 -7.69 11.79 4.23
CA LEU A 234 -7.67 10.97 3.02
C LEU A 234 -6.97 9.63 3.25
N VAL A 235 -5.83 9.65 3.93
CA VAL A 235 -5.13 8.41 4.28
C VAL A 235 -5.99 7.56 5.22
N ARG A 236 -6.64 8.16 6.22
CA ARG A 236 -7.59 7.45 7.09
C ARG A 236 -8.78 6.91 6.29
N SER A 237 -9.27 7.63 5.29
CA SER A 237 -10.32 7.17 4.37
C SER A 237 -9.89 5.95 3.58
N TYR A 238 -8.63 5.91 3.15
CA TYR A 238 -8.02 4.76 2.50
C TYR A 238 -7.96 3.54 3.43
N ILE A 239 -7.47 3.72 4.65
CA ILE A 239 -7.35 2.64 5.64
C ILE A 239 -8.74 2.14 6.08
N THR A 240 -9.69 3.05 6.26
CA THR A 240 -11.04 2.73 6.77
C THR A 240 -12.08 2.50 5.67
N GLY A 241 -11.72 2.58 4.39
CA GLY A 241 -12.68 2.52 3.29
C GLY A 241 -13.79 3.60 3.33
N ASN A 242 -13.73 4.58 4.24
CA ASN A 242 -14.74 5.61 4.38
C ASN A 242 -14.52 6.71 3.33
N ASP A 243 -15.45 6.86 2.39
CA ASP A 243 -15.30 7.78 1.26
C ASP A 243 -15.59 9.26 1.59
N LYS A 244 -15.89 9.60 2.85
CA LYS A 244 -16.31 10.95 3.26
C LYS A 244 -15.32 12.04 2.83
N TYR A 245 -14.01 11.81 2.96
CA TYR A 245 -13.00 12.78 2.55
C TYR A 245 -12.66 12.75 1.06
N LEU A 246 -13.02 11.68 0.35
CA LEU A 246 -12.94 11.67 -1.11
C LEU A 246 -13.92 12.66 -1.71
N LYS A 247 -15.11 12.78 -1.12
CA LYS A 247 -16.11 13.78 -1.53
C LYS A 247 -15.59 15.22 -1.40
N CYS A 248 -14.63 15.47 -0.50
CA CYS A 248 -14.00 16.79 -0.35
C CYS A 248 -13.00 17.10 -1.47
N ILE A 249 -12.32 16.10 -2.03
CA ILE A 249 -11.34 16.30 -3.12
C ILE A 249 -11.89 16.00 -4.52
N ILE A 250 -13.08 15.40 -4.60
CA ILE A 250 -13.81 15.10 -5.84
C ILE A 250 -14.99 16.07 -5.94
N PRO A 251 -14.79 17.29 -6.48
CA PRO A 251 -15.80 18.34 -6.45
C PRO A 251 -16.96 18.13 -7.42
N ASN A 252 -16.82 17.22 -8.40
CA ASN A 252 -17.86 16.94 -9.39
C ASN A 252 -17.69 15.55 -10.01
N GLU A 253 -18.69 15.14 -10.78
CA GLU A 253 -18.76 13.83 -11.45
C GLU A 253 -17.62 13.61 -12.45
N ARG A 254 -17.20 14.64 -13.20
CA ARG A 254 -16.07 14.55 -14.13
C ARG A 254 -14.77 14.17 -13.41
N VAL A 255 -14.49 14.77 -12.26
CA VAL A 255 -13.33 14.41 -11.42
C VAL A 255 -13.49 13.00 -10.86
N ALA A 256 -14.71 12.61 -10.46
CA ALA A 256 -14.98 11.27 -9.95
C ALA A 256 -14.68 10.19 -10.99
N ILE A 257 -15.10 10.42 -12.24
CA ILE A 257 -14.85 9.55 -13.39
C ILE A 257 -13.35 9.50 -13.69
N ALA A 258 -12.67 10.64 -13.74
CA ALA A 258 -11.23 10.70 -13.98
C ALA A 258 -10.45 9.87 -12.95
N MET A 259 -10.75 10.06 -11.66
CA MET A 259 -10.10 9.33 -10.58
C MET A 259 -10.40 7.83 -10.59
N LYS A 260 -11.59 7.44 -11.05
CA LYS A 260 -11.98 6.03 -11.23
C LYS A 260 -11.21 5.38 -12.39
N LEU A 261 -10.99 6.13 -13.48
CA LEU A 261 -10.28 5.63 -14.66
C LEU A 261 -8.75 5.71 -14.51
N MET A 262 -8.26 6.35 -13.44
CA MET A 262 -6.84 6.39 -13.12
C MET A 262 -6.34 4.99 -12.72
N GLY A 263 -5.88 4.24 -13.72
CA GLY A 263 -5.11 2.99 -13.57
C GLY A 263 -3.76 3.21 -12.91
N THR A 264 -2.93 2.16 -12.85
CA THR A 264 -1.62 2.20 -12.18
C THR A 264 -0.47 2.66 -13.09
N ASP A 265 -0.71 2.84 -14.39
CA ASP A 265 0.29 3.31 -15.34
C ASP A 265 0.30 4.85 -15.51
N SER A 266 1.40 5.37 -16.07
CA SER A 266 1.61 6.81 -16.25
C SER A 266 0.70 7.43 -17.33
N TYR A 267 0.28 6.67 -18.35
CA TYR A 267 -0.66 7.17 -19.36
C TYR A 267 -2.04 7.42 -18.77
N ALA A 268 -2.52 6.52 -17.91
CA ALA A 268 -3.77 6.71 -17.17
C ALA A 268 -3.70 7.94 -16.24
N ALA A 269 -2.56 8.20 -15.61
CA ALA A 269 -2.35 9.42 -14.83
C ALA A 269 -2.38 10.68 -15.72
N LEU A 270 -1.69 10.67 -16.86
CA LEU A 270 -1.70 11.79 -17.80
C LEU A 270 -3.12 12.08 -18.34
N ALA A 271 -3.86 11.04 -18.75
CA ALA A 271 -5.24 11.17 -19.19
C ALA A 271 -6.13 11.77 -18.08
N THR A 272 -5.94 11.32 -16.84
CA THR A 272 -6.62 11.89 -15.67
C THR A 272 -6.31 13.38 -15.54
N ALA A 273 -5.05 13.80 -15.69
CA ALA A 273 -4.65 15.21 -15.63
C ALA A 273 -5.27 16.07 -16.74
N HIS A 274 -5.42 15.55 -17.95
CA HIS A 274 -6.15 16.21 -19.03
C HIS A 274 -7.63 16.42 -18.68
N ILE A 275 -8.28 15.41 -18.07
CA ILE A 275 -9.68 15.53 -17.62
C ILE A 275 -9.80 16.57 -16.51
N LEU A 276 -8.81 16.69 -15.61
CA LEU A 276 -8.77 17.72 -14.57
C LEU A 276 -8.56 19.15 -15.11
N GLY A 277 -8.17 19.30 -16.39
CA GLY A 277 -8.12 20.58 -17.10
C GLY A 277 -7.04 21.55 -16.61
N ASN A 278 -5.93 21.05 -16.05
CA ASN A 278 -4.87 21.90 -15.49
C ASN A 278 -3.56 21.81 -16.29
N ARG A 279 -3.25 22.82 -17.10
CA ARG A 279 -2.05 22.86 -17.95
C ARG A 279 -0.74 22.70 -17.18
N LYS A 280 -0.62 23.30 -15.99
CA LYS A 280 0.58 23.18 -15.13
C LYS A 280 0.75 21.75 -14.59
N LEU A 281 -0.34 21.07 -14.27
CA LEU A 281 -0.31 19.67 -13.83
C LEU A 281 0.11 18.74 -14.98
N ILE A 282 -0.45 18.94 -16.17
CA ILE A 282 -0.11 18.17 -17.37
C ILE A 282 1.39 18.29 -17.67
N THR A 283 1.92 19.52 -17.81
CA THR A 283 3.35 19.76 -18.07
C THR A 283 4.26 19.17 -16.99
N ARG A 284 3.78 19.09 -15.74
CA ARG A 284 4.56 18.47 -14.67
C ARG A 284 4.59 16.94 -14.79
N ILE A 285 3.50 16.32 -15.22
CA ILE A 285 3.43 14.86 -15.42
C ILE A 285 4.20 14.44 -16.67
N GLU A 286 4.20 15.23 -17.74
CA GLU A 286 4.98 14.95 -18.96
C GLU A 286 6.50 14.96 -18.74
N LYS A 287 6.97 15.58 -17.65
CA LYS A 287 8.39 15.64 -17.27
C LYS A 287 8.84 14.50 -16.37
N ILE A 288 7.91 13.62 -15.97
CA ILE A 288 8.13 12.46 -15.10
C ILE A 288 8.25 11.22 -15.96
#